data_AF-A0AA42CGY9-F1
#
_entry.id   AF-A0AA42CGY9-F1
#
_cell.length_a   1.000
_cell.length_b   1.000
_cell.length_c   1.000
_cell.angle_alpha   90.00
_cell.angle_beta   90.00
_cell.angle_gamma   90.00
#
_symmetry.space_group_name_H-M   'P 1'
#
loop_
_entity.id
_entity.type
_entity.pdbx_description
1 polymer ?
#
loop_
_entity_poly.entity_id
_entity_poly.type
_entity_poly.pdbx_seq_one_letter_code
_entity_poly.pdbx_strand_id
1 'polypeptide(L)' 'MVTEDDLPRPKRARLQPPVLDLMGVEELCEYIVELQTEIARVEAEIARKQHHRSAADAFFRKPPG' A
#
# COMPACT_ATOMS: atom_id res chain seq x y z
N MET A 1 0.94 -9.96 -30.12
CA MET A 1 0.03 -8.84 -29.82
C MET A 1 0.31 -8.43 -28.39
N VAL A 2 0.77 -7.19 -28.18
CA VAL A 2 0.88 -6.62 -26.83
C VAL A 2 -0.54 -6.22 -26.44
N THR A 3 -1.10 -6.81 -25.39
CA THR A 3 -2.44 -6.47 -24.89
C THR A 3 -2.38 -5.22 -24.01
N GLU A 4 -3.51 -4.56 -23.80
CA GLU A 4 -3.57 -3.35 -22.95
C GLU A 4 -3.13 -3.60 -21.49
N ASP A 5 -3.09 -4.85 -21.03
CA ASP A 5 -2.55 -5.23 -19.71
C ASP A 5 -1.01 -5.29 -19.67
N ASP A 6 -0.33 -5.41 -20.82
CA ASP A 6 1.15 -5.37 -20.91
C ASP A 6 1.71 -3.94 -20.86
N LEU A 7 0.85 -2.92 -20.97
CA LEU A 7 1.28 -1.54 -20.89
C LEU A 7 1.57 -1.15 -19.42
N PRO A 8 2.69 -0.48 -19.14
CA PRO A 8 2.97 0.06 -17.81
C PRO A 8 1.82 0.96 -17.38
N ARG A 9 1.05 0.52 -16.37
CA ARG A 9 -0.03 1.35 -15.83
C ARG A 9 0.57 2.66 -15.33
N PRO A 10 -0.03 3.82 -15.66
CA PRO A 10 0.48 5.10 -15.19
C PRO A 10 0.59 5.06 -13.67
N LYS A 11 1.77 5.43 -13.15
CA LYS A 11 1.98 5.49 -11.70
C LYS A 11 0.91 6.41 -11.14
N ARG A 12 0.10 5.89 -10.21
CA ARG A 12 -0.90 6.70 -9.51
C ARG A 12 -0.18 7.91 -8.93
N ALA A 13 -0.66 9.11 -9.26
CA ALA A 13 -0.12 10.33 -8.69
C ALA A 13 -0.23 10.22 -7.16
N ARG A 14 0.93 10.25 -6.49
CA ARG A 14 0.95 10.38 -5.03
C ARG A 14 0.66 11.85 -4.70
N LEU A 15 -0.02 12.09 -3.58
CA LEU A 15 -0.18 13.45 -3.07
C LEU A 15 1.22 14.05 -2.86
N GLN A 16 1.39 15.30 -3.28
CA GLN A 16 2.61 16.04 -2.99
C GLN A 16 2.68 16.28 -1.48
N PRO A 17 3.82 15.99 -0.81
CA PRO A 17 3.97 16.31 0.59
C PRO A 17 3.83 17.82 0.86
N PRO A 18 3.31 18.24 2.03
CA PRO A 18 3.26 19.64 2.43
C PRO A 18 4.68 20.22 2.65
N VAL A 19 4.79 21.55 2.63
CA VAL A 19 6.05 22.26 2.93
C VAL A 19 6.25 22.30 4.44
N LEU A 20 7.17 21.48 4.95
CA LEU A 20 7.39 21.30 6.39
C LEU A 20 8.02 22.53 7.07
N ASP A 21 8.81 23.32 6.34
CA ASP A 21 9.53 24.49 6.90
C ASP A 21 8.59 25.60 7.39
N LEU A 22 7.32 25.56 7.01
CA LEU A 22 6.29 26.51 7.43
C LEU A 22 5.47 26.01 8.64
N MET A 23 5.66 24.77 9.07
CA MET A 23 4.89 24.14 10.14
C MET A 23 5.59 24.32 11.50
N GLY A 24 4.81 24.59 12.54
CA GLY A 24 5.25 24.57 13.93
C GLY A 24 5.48 23.16 14.45
N VAL A 25 6.10 23.04 15.63
CA VAL A 25 6.41 21.73 16.25
C VAL A 25 5.13 20.92 16.53
N GLU A 26 4.06 21.57 16.97
CA GLU A 26 2.77 20.90 17.26
C GLU A 26 2.15 20.36 15.97
N GLU A 27 2.08 21.18 14.91
CA GLU A 27 1.60 20.77 13.59
C GLU A 27 2.44 19.62 13.00
N LEU A 28 3.76 19.64 13.20
CA LEU A 28 4.63 18.52 12.80
C LEU A 28 4.33 17.24 13.58
N CYS A 29 4.03 17.34 14.88
CA CYS A 29 3.63 16.19 15.70
C CYS A 29 2.30 15.61 15.22
N GLU A 30 1.31 16.46 14.93
CA GLU A 30 0.02 16.05 14.38
C GLU A 30 0.18 15.36 13.02
N TYR A 31 0.99 15.95 12.13
CA TYR A 31 1.26 15.38 10.81
C TYR A 31 1.93 14.00 10.90
N ILE A 32 2.83 13.79 11.86
CA ILE A 32 3.39 12.45 12.12
C ILE A 32 2.30 11.45 12.49
N VAL A 33 1.36 11.83 13.36
CA VAL A 33 0.26 10.95 13.79
C VAL A 33 -0.64 10.57 12.61
N GLU A 34 -0.96 11.53 11.74
CA GLU A 34 -1.72 11.29 10.51
C GLU A 34 -1.00 10.28 9.60
N LEU A 35 0.28 10.50 9.34
CA LEU A 35 1.09 9.62 8.50
C LEU A 35 1.20 8.21 9.09
N GLN A 36 1.40 8.07 10.40
CA GLN A 36 1.44 6.77 11.07
C GLN A 36 0.11 6.02 10.95
N THR A 37 -1.01 6.74 11.07
CA THR A 37 -2.35 6.17 10.87
C THR A 37 -2.53 5.65 9.45
N GLU A 38 -2.07 6.41 8.46
CA GLU A 38 -2.13 6.00 7.05
C GLU A 38 -1.23 4.80 6.76
N ILE A 39 -0.03 4.75 7.36
CA ILE A 39 0.87 3.58 7.28
C ILE A 39 0.15 2.34 7.80
N ALA A 40 -0.43 2.40 9.00
CA ALA A 40 -1.14 1.27 9.60
C ALA A 40 -2.30 0.79 8.71
N ARG A 41 -3.04 1.72 8.09
CA ARG A 41 -4.12 1.40 7.14
C ARG A 41 -3.61 0.64 5.93
N VAL A 42 -2.50 1.10 5.34
CA VAL A 42 -1.88 0.46 4.17
C VAL A 42 -1.33 -0.92 4.51
N GLU A 43 -0.66 -1.06 5.67
CA GLU A 43 -0.17 -2.34 6.16
C GLU A 43 -1.30 -3.36 6.36
N ALA A 44 -2.43 -2.94 6.93
CA ALA A 44 -3.61 -3.79 7.07
C ALA A 44 -4.14 -4.25 5.71
N GLU A 45 -4.23 -3.36 4.71
CA GLU A 45 -4.65 -3.72 3.36
C GLU A 45 -3.67 -4.67 2.66
N ILE A 46 -2.36 -4.48 2.86
CA ILE A 46 -1.33 -5.41 2.36
C ILE A 46 -1.52 -6.79 2.99
N ALA A 47 -1.65 -6.86 4.32
CA ALA A 47 -1.85 -8.11 5.05
C ALA A 47 -3.10 -8.85 4.56
N ARG A 48 -4.22 -8.13 4.35
CA ARG A 48 -5.44 -8.70 3.77
C ARG A 48 -5.19 -9.30 2.38
N LYS A 49 -4.53 -8.56 1.48
CA LYS A 49 -4.24 -9.03 0.11
C LYS A 49 -3.29 -10.23 0.10
N GLN A 50 -2.29 -10.26 0.98
CA GLN A 50 -1.38 -11.39 1.14
C GLN A 50 -2.09 -12.64 1.67
N HIS A 51 -2.98 -12.49 2.65
CA HIS A 51 -3.81 -13.58 3.16
C HIS A 51 -4.71 -14.20 2.09
N HIS A 52 -5.33 -13.37 1.24
CA HIS A 52 -6.11 -13.87 0.12
C HIS A 52 -5.27 -14.67 -0.86
N ARG A 53 -4.02 -14.26 -1.10
CA ARG A 53 -3.10 -14.98 -1.99
C ARG A 53 -2.60 -16.30 -1.40
N SER A 54 -2.25 -16.33 -0.11
CA SER A 54 -1.79 -17.56 0.56
C SER A 54 -2.90 -18.61 0.70
N ALA A 55 -4.14 -18.17 0.93
CA ALA A 55 -5.30 -19.07 0.91
C ALA A 55 -5.50 -19.70 -0.48
N ALA A 56 -5.38 -18.92 -1.56
CA ALA A 56 -5.45 -19.45 -2.91
C ALA A 56 -4.32 -20.46 -3.17
N ASP A 57 -3.07 -20.12 -2.83
CA ASP A 57 -1.92 -21.01 -3.03
C ASP A 57 -2.06 -22.34 -2.26
N ALA A 58 -2.71 -22.34 -1.09
CA ALA A 58 -2.98 -23.55 -0.31
C ALA A 58 -4.05 -24.45 -0.96
N PHE A 59 -5.06 -23.88 -1.62
CA PHE A 59 -6.07 -24.65 -2.37
C PHE A 59 -5.52 -25.28 -3.65
N PHE A 60 -4.50 -24.67 -4.28
CA PHE A 60 -3.91 -25.16 -5.53
C PHE A 60 -2.68 -26.07 -5.35
N ARG A 61 -2.16 -26.26 -4.12
CA ARG A 61 -1.12 -27.27 -3.86
C ARG A 61 -1.73 -28.66 -3.81
N LYS A 62 -1.33 -29.52 -4.76
CA LYS A 62 -1.62 -30.96 -4.74
C LYS A 62 -1.06 -31.59 -3.45
N PRO A 63 -1.75 -32.56 -2.82
CA PRO A 63 -1.17 -33.31 -1.71
C PRO A 63 0.14 -33.98 -2.17
N PRO A 64 1.13 -34.16 -1.27
CA PRO A 64 2.25 -35.03 -1.60
C PRO A 64 1.68 -36.42 -1.90
N GLY A 65 1.97 -36.92 -3.10
CA GLY A 65 1.57 -38.26 -3.54
C GLY A 65 2.31 -39.36 -2.79
#